data_AF-A0A7W3Y2R5-F1
#
_entry.id   AF-A0A7W3Y2R5-F1
#
_cell.length_a   1.000
_cell.length_b   1.000
_cell.length_c   1.000
_cell.angle_alpha   90.00
_cell.angle_beta   90.00
_cell.angle_gamma   90.00
#
_symmetry.space_group_name_H-M   'P 1'
#
loop_
_entity.id
_entity.type
_entity.pdbx_description
1 polymer ?
#
loop_
_entity_poly.entity_id
_entity_poly.type
_entity_poly.pdbx_seq_one_letter_code
_entity_poly.pdbx_strand_id
1 'polypeptide(L)'
;MVSIWENWRRSRQPVAKFDTIGGASSYAIELTKRTPQVSLTGQDATHGTLRIGLSWRMRSADVMSTVGHKRLNALRHPLELFKPGEVVGHTMGLVNVDFDLACLYELEDGTKGVVQPLGNLIGDFGGPPYLKLSGDDRFGSASGETIYANMDHADKFRRLLIFVYIYDGTPAFARADVLVTLITADGTHIEIGLTDPNPSARACAVALIEREKGELVARREVKYVYGFQSEIDRLYGWGLAWGRATKSSG
;
A
#
# COMPACT_ATOMS: atom_id res chain seq x y z
N MET A 1 18.54 43.61 -12.89
CA MET A 1 17.13 43.19 -12.89
C MET A 1 17.10 41.69 -13.14
N VAL A 2 16.85 40.89 -12.12
CA VAL A 2 16.78 39.43 -12.28
C VAL A 2 15.34 39.07 -12.68
N SER A 3 15.20 38.34 -13.78
CA SER A 3 13.91 38.09 -14.45
C SER A 3 12.98 37.24 -13.61
N ILE A 4 11.70 37.65 -13.52
CA ILE A 4 10.59 36.92 -12.87
C ILE A 4 10.44 35.49 -13.42
N TRP A 5 10.90 35.25 -14.65
CA TRP A 5 10.89 33.92 -15.28
C TRP A 5 11.89 32.93 -14.68
N GLU A 6 12.95 33.42 -14.05
CA GLU A 6 14.03 32.57 -13.52
C GLU A 6 13.68 32.00 -12.13
N ASN A 7 12.78 32.68 -11.40
CA ASN A 7 12.28 32.22 -10.11
C ASN A 7 11.22 31.11 -10.27
N TRP A 8 10.48 31.10 -11.38
CA TRP A 8 9.45 30.09 -11.66
C TRP A 8 10.03 28.72 -12.04
N ARG A 9 11.29 28.66 -12.51
CA ARG A 9 12.01 27.39 -12.72
C ARG A 9 12.57 26.77 -11.43
N ARG A 10 12.66 27.52 -10.33
CA ARG A 10 13.25 27.04 -9.06
C ARG A 10 12.24 26.45 -8.07
N SER A 11 10.93 26.55 -8.34
CA SER A 11 9.88 26.09 -7.42
C SER A 11 9.31 24.71 -7.70
N ARG A 12 9.86 23.94 -8.66
CA ARG A 12 9.64 22.48 -8.71
C ARG A 12 10.65 21.80 -7.78
N GLN A 13 10.48 22.04 -6.49
CA GLN A 13 11.00 21.11 -5.49
C GLN A 13 10.36 19.75 -5.82
N PRO A 14 11.15 18.70 -6.09
CA PRO A 14 10.58 17.37 -6.20
C PRO A 14 9.90 17.10 -4.86
N VAL A 15 8.59 16.82 -4.89
CA VAL A 15 7.94 16.15 -3.77
C VAL A 15 8.84 14.99 -3.43
N ALA A 16 9.31 14.91 -2.19
CA ALA A 16 10.08 13.78 -1.70
C ALA A 16 9.19 12.55 -1.88
N LYS A 17 9.33 11.90 -3.04
CA LYS A 17 8.93 10.52 -3.24
C LYS A 17 9.62 9.76 -2.13
N PHE A 18 8.97 8.73 -1.63
CA PHE A 18 9.60 7.77 -0.74
C PHE A 18 11.04 7.58 -1.22
N ASP A 19 12.01 8.09 -0.46
CA ASP A 19 13.37 7.62 -0.63
C ASP A 19 13.19 6.13 -0.38
N THR A 20 13.30 5.36 -1.47
CA THR A 20 13.40 3.90 -1.47
C THR A 20 14.09 3.54 -0.16
N ILE A 21 13.43 2.83 0.75
CA ILE A 21 14.07 2.48 2.04
C ILE A 21 15.32 1.60 1.76
N GLY A 22 15.53 1.16 0.52
CA GLY A 22 16.85 0.80 -0.01
C GLY A 22 17.77 1.99 -0.27
N GLY A 23 18.31 2.60 0.78
CA GLY A 23 19.54 3.38 0.63
C GLY A 23 20.64 2.48 0.08
N ALA A 24 21.15 2.75 -1.13
CA ALA A 24 22.34 2.11 -1.73
C ALA A 24 22.44 0.57 -1.64
N SER A 25 21.36 -0.16 -1.35
CA SER A 25 21.36 -1.61 -1.26
C SER A 25 21.15 -2.18 -2.65
N SER A 26 22.14 -2.89 -3.17
CA SER A 26 22.20 -3.51 -4.50
C SER A 26 21.09 -4.54 -4.82
N TYR A 27 20.06 -4.68 -3.98
CA TYR A 27 19.06 -5.75 -4.01
C TYR A 27 17.61 -5.24 -4.09
N ALA A 28 17.38 -3.94 -4.33
CA ALA A 28 16.04 -3.37 -4.49
C ALA A 28 15.69 -3.13 -5.97
N ILE A 29 14.57 -3.71 -6.43
CA ILE A 29 13.98 -3.57 -7.76
C ILE A 29 12.68 -2.79 -7.63
N GLU A 30 12.58 -1.61 -8.21
CA GLU A 30 11.34 -0.84 -8.24
C GLU A 30 10.51 -1.19 -9.48
N LEU A 31 9.26 -1.62 -9.29
CA LEU A 31 8.31 -1.72 -10.39
C LEU A 31 7.67 -0.37 -10.66
N THR A 32 7.85 0.13 -11.88
CA THR A 32 7.32 1.43 -12.33
C THR A 32 6.40 1.25 -13.53
N LYS A 33 5.73 2.32 -13.97
CA LYS A 33 4.97 2.30 -15.23
C LYS A 33 5.83 1.95 -16.45
N ARG A 34 7.15 2.22 -16.40
CA ARG A 34 8.09 1.93 -17.50
C ARG A 34 8.63 0.51 -17.44
N THR A 35 8.77 -0.03 -16.23
CA THR A 35 9.24 -1.39 -15.97
C THR A 35 8.23 -2.07 -15.05
N PRO A 36 7.07 -2.50 -15.59
CA PRO A 36 5.94 -2.91 -14.77
C PRO A 36 6.01 -4.38 -14.32
N GLN A 37 7.03 -5.13 -14.69
CA GLN A 37 7.07 -6.56 -14.39
C GLN A 37 8.47 -7.07 -14.07
N VAL A 38 8.53 -8.12 -13.27
CA VAL A 38 9.74 -8.88 -12.95
C VAL A 38 9.41 -10.36 -12.83
N SER A 39 10.26 -11.23 -13.37
CA SER A 39 10.12 -12.68 -13.16
C SER A 39 10.59 -13.02 -11.75
N LEU A 40 9.71 -13.60 -10.94
CA LEU A 40 10.06 -14.12 -9.61
C LEU A 40 10.96 -15.35 -9.74
N THR A 41 10.72 -16.18 -10.75
CA THR A 41 11.55 -17.35 -11.05
C THR A 41 12.99 -16.94 -11.38
N GLY A 42 13.16 -15.87 -12.17
CA GLY A 42 14.48 -15.32 -12.49
C GLY A 42 15.20 -14.66 -11.31
N GLN A 43 14.48 -14.33 -10.24
CA GLN A 43 15.04 -13.81 -8.97
C GLN A 43 15.16 -14.90 -7.90
N ASP A 44 15.09 -16.18 -8.28
CA ASP A 44 15.13 -17.33 -7.35
C ASP A 44 14.08 -17.23 -6.23
N ALA A 45 12.95 -16.57 -6.50
CA ALA A 45 11.89 -16.28 -5.55
C ALA A 45 10.77 -17.33 -5.55
N THR A 46 11.05 -18.51 -6.09
CA THR A 46 10.12 -19.65 -6.19
C THR A 46 10.45 -20.75 -5.19
N HIS A 47 11.21 -20.44 -4.14
CA HIS A 47 11.48 -21.31 -3.01
C HIS A 47 11.43 -20.53 -1.70
N GLY A 48 11.27 -21.24 -0.59
CA GLY A 48 11.18 -20.66 0.74
C GLY A 48 9.94 -19.79 0.93
N THR A 49 10.12 -18.58 1.45
CA THR A 49 9.01 -17.68 1.80
C THR A 49 9.11 -16.37 1.04
N LEU A 50 8.06 -16.05 0.28
CA LEU A 50 7.84 -14.71 -0.24
C LEU A 50 7.04 -13.90 0.78
N ARG A 51 7.60 -12.79 1.26
CA ARG A 51 6.93 -11.87 2.19
C ARG A 51 6.38 -10.69 1.42
N ILE A 52 5.10 -10.41 1.60
CA ILE A 52 4.40 -9.30 0.97
C ILE A 52 4.11 -8.31 2.09
N GLY A 53 4.94 -7.28 2.21
CA GLY A 53 4.83 -6.27 3.26
C GLY A 53 4.08 -5.03 2.78
N LEU A 54 3.24 -4.48 3.66
CA LEU A 54 2.64 -3.16 3.49
C LEU A 54 3.34 -2.14 4.38
N SER A 55 3.77 -1.02 3.81
CA SER A 55 4.27 0.14 4.56
C SER A 55 3.54 1.40 4.11
N TRP A 56 3.11 2.24 5.05
CA TRP A 56 2.46 3.50 4.71
C TRP A 56 2.78 4.63 5.69
N ARG A 57 2.66 5.87 5.21
CA ARG A 57 2.78 7.09 6.03
C ARG A 57 1.85 8.17 5.52
N MET A 58 1.24 8.95 6.44
CA MET A 58 0.46 10.13 6.07
C MET A 58 1.38 11.27 5.59
N ARG A 59 0.98 11.98 4.54
CA ARG A 59 1.70 13.16 4.04
C ARG A 59 1.39 14.35 4.94
N SER A 60 2.40 14.92 5.58
CA SER A 60 2.28 16.00 6.58
C SER A 60 1.77 17.36 6.08
N ALA A 61 1.35 17.50 4.82
CA ALA A 61 1.02 18.78 4.21
C ALA A 61 -0.30 19.42 4.72
N ASP A 62 -1.21 18.65 5.31
CA ASP A 62 -2.46 19.20 5.90
C ASP A 62 -2.24 19.89 7.26
N VAL A 63 -1.08 19.73 7.90
CA VAL A 63 -0.76 20.38 9.17
C VAL A 63 -0.36 21.85 8.97
N MET A 64 0.19 22.21 7.81
CA MET A 64 0.71 23.56 7.52
C MET A 64 -0.32 24.53 6.93
N SER A 65 -1.42 24.05 6.34
CA SER A 65 -2.49 24.94 5.82
C SER A 65 -3.14 25.75 6.94
N THR A 66 -3.28 25.15 8.13
CA THR A 66 -3.81 25.81 9.34
C THR A 66 -2.90 26.91 9.89
N VAL A 67 -1.59 26.83 9.67
CA VAL A 67 -0.61 27.83 10.11
C VAL A 67 -0.59 29.06 9.17
N GLY A 68 -0.84 28.85 7.87
CA GLY A 68 -0.94 29.93 6.88
C GLY A 68 -2.12 30.87 7.12
N HIS A 69 -3.27 30.33 7.54
CA HIS A 69 -4.47 31.14 7.85
C HIS A 69 -4.32 32.02 9.09
N LYS A 70 -3.49 31.66 10.07
CA LYS A 70 -3.23 32.50 11.25
C LYS A 70 -2.34 33.71 10.95
N ARG A 71 -1.43 33.61 9.96
CA ARG A 71 -0.52 34.72 9.62
C ARG A 71 -1.20 35.88 8.88
N LEU A 72 -2.26 35.62 8.13
CA LEU A 72 -3.02 36.67 7.43
C LEU A 72 -3.95 37.47 8.37
N ASN A 73 -4.36 36.90 9.50
CA ASN A 73 -5.23 37.57 10.47
C ASN A 73 -4.48 38.46 11.48
N ALA A 74 -3.16 38.23 11.64
CA ALA A 74 -2.30 39.02 12.54
C ALA A 74 -2.10 40.48 12.08
N LEU A 75 -2.35 40.79 10.80
CA LEU A 75 -2.33 42.17 10.29
C LEU A 75 -3.61 42.95 10.65
N ARG A 76 -4.70 42.27 10.98
CA ARG A 76 -6.00 42.92 11.28
C ARG A 76 -6.26 43.08 12.78
N HIS A 77 -5.63 42.28 13.64
CA HIS A 77 -5.80 42.34 15.09
C HIS A 77 -4.47 42.17 15.86
N PRO A 78 -3.65 43.23 15.98
CA PRO A 78 -2.30 43.16 16.55
C PRO A 78 -2.26 42.79 18.04
N LEU A 79 -3.37 42.96 18.77
CA LEU A 79 -3.47 42.63 20.20
C LEU A 79 -3.74 41.13 20.47
N GLU A 80 -4.06 40.33 19.45
CA GLU A 80 -4.22 38.88 19.61
C GLU A 80 -2.89 38.12 19.74
N LEU A 81 -1.77 38.76 19.41
CA LEU A 81 -0.42 38.22 19.66
C LEU A 81 -0.08 38.10 21.15
N PHE A 82 -0.76 38.83 22.02
CA PHE A 82 -0.52 38.85 23.47
C PHE A 82 -1.52 38.00 24.26
N LYS A 83 -2.48 37.35 23.59
CA LYS A 83 -3.30 36.34 24.24
C LYS A 83 -2.44 35.07 24.38
N PRO A 84 -2.25 34.51 25.59
CA PRO A 84 -1.62 33.21 25.73
C PRO A 84 -2.42 32.23 24.85
N GLY A 85 -1.73 31.53 23.95
CA GLY A 85 -2.36 30.65 22.98
C GLY A 85 -3.35 29.75 23.69
N GLU A 86 -4.63 29.85 23.31
CA GLU A 86 -5.64 28.90 23.73
C GLU A 86 -5.05 27.52 23.48
N VAL A 87 -4.94 26.72 24.54
CA VAL A 87 -4.51 25.32 24.44
C VAL A 87 -5.67 24.59 23.77
N VAL A 88 -5.82 24.83 22.47
CA VAL A 88 -6.55 23.98 21.56
C VAL A 88 -5.80 22.67 21.65
N GLY A 89 -6.33 21.72 22.40
CA GLY A 89 -5.77 20.38 22.46
C GLY A 89 -5.44 19.97 21.03
N HIS A 90 -4.17 19.65 20.78
CA HIS A 90 -3.67 19.20 19.48
C HIS A 90 -4.32 17.85 19.15
N THR A 91 -5.60 17.87 18.81
CA THR A 91 -6.42 16.76 18.37
C THR A 91 -7.33 17.32 17.26
N MET A 92 -6.73 18.05 16.32
CA MET A 92 -7.30 18.07 14.97
C MET A 92 -7.37 16.60 14.57
N GLY A 93 -8.59 16.04 14.50
CA GLY A 93 -8.82 14.60 14.41
C GLY A 93 -7.87 13.97 13.41
N LEU A 94 -6.84 13.29 13.92
CA LEU A 94 -6.10 12.31 13.16
C LEU A 94 -7.17 11.34 12.71
N VAL A 95 -7.63 11.47 11.46
CA VAL A 95 -8.44 10.42 10.85
C VAL A 95 -7.53 9.21 10.91
N ASN A 96 -7.90 8.27 11.78
CA ASN A 96 -7.16 7.04 11.97
C ASN A 96 -7.40 6.20 10.72
N VAL A 97 -6.60 6.45 9.68
CA VAL A 97 -6.65 5.72 8.43
C VAL A 97 -5.93 4.40 8.66
N ASP A 98 -6.63 3.29 8.44
CA ASP A 98 -6.08 1.95 8.53
C ASP A 98 -6.01 1.35 7.12
N PHE A 99 -4.80 1.15 6.61
CA PHE A 99 -4.59 0.46 5.34
C PHE A 99 -4.40 -1.03 5.62
N ASP A 100 -5.30 -1.84 5.06
CA ASP A 100 -5.26 -3.29 5.15
C ASP A 100 -4.65 -3.90 3.89
N LEU A 101 -3.87 -4.97 4.09
CA LEU A 101 -3.30 -5.80 3.04
C LEU A 101 -4.17 -7.05 2.83
N ALA A 102 -4.43 -7.37 1.57
CA ALA A 102 -5.14 -8.59 1.21
C ALA A 102 -4.65 -9.19 -0.11
N CYS A 103 -4.99 -10.46 -0.30
CA CYS A 103 -4.60 -11.23 -1.49
C CYS A 103 -5.77 -12.11 -1.96
N LEU A 104 -6.22 -11.93 -3.21
CA LEU A 104 -7.03 -12.94 -3.88
C LEU A 104 -6.11 -14.03 -4.41
N TYR A 105 -6.44 -15.29 -4.18
CA TYR A 105 -5.67 -16.42 -4.68
C TYR A 105 -6.52 -17.32 -5.57
N GLU A 106 -5.88 -17.90 -6.57
CA GLU A 106 -6.39 -19.00 -7.39
C GLU A 106 -5.27 -20.05 -7.50
N LEU A 107 -5.58 -21.26 -7.07
CA LEU A 107 -4.69 -22.41 -7.17
C LEU A 107 -4.89 -23.12 -8.52
N GLU A 108 -3.91 -23.94 -8.92
CA GLU A 108 -3.96 -24.70 -10.17
C GLU A 108 -5.12 -25.73 -10.20
N ASP A 109 -5.60 -26.18 -9.03
CA ASP A 109 -6.78 -27.05 -8.92
C ASP A 109 -8.12 -26.31 -9.09
N GLY A 110 -8.08 -24.98 -9.26
CA GLY A 110 -9.25 -24.12 -9.41
C GLY A 110 -9.82 -23.59 -8.09
N THR A 111 -9.24 -23.94 -6.94
CA THR A 111 -9.62 -23.38 -5.64
C THR A 111 -9.32 -21.90 -5.61
N LYS A 112 -10.32 -21.09 -5.22
CA LYS A 112 -10.20 -19.63 -5.13
C LYS A 112 -10.65 -19.13 -3.78
N GLY A 113 -10.07 -18.01 -3.36
CA GLY A 113 -10.50 -17.33 -2.16
C GLY A 113 -9.75 -16.02 -1.95
N VAL A 114 -9.85 -15.52 -0.73
CA VAL A 114 -9.18 -14.30 -0.29
C VAL A 114 -8.50 -14.55 1.05
N VAL A 115 -7.29 -14.01 1.19
CA VAL A 115 -6.61 -13.84 2.47
C VAL A 115 -6.70 -12.36 2.83
N GLN A 116 -7.30 -12.05 3.98
CA GLN A 116 -7.51 -10.68 4.46
C GLN A 116 -7.85 -10.66 5.97
N PRO A 117 -7.67 -9.51 6.65
CA PRO A 117 -8.12 -9.35 8.04
C PRO A 117 -9.64 -9.52 8.20
N LEU A 118 -10.40 -9.07 7.20
CA LEU A 118 -11.85 -9.04 7.25
C LEU A 118 -12.46 -10.46 7.25
N GLY A 119 -13.27 -10.76 8.27
CA GLY A 119 -13.89 -12.09 8.42
C GLY A 119 -12.93 -13.16 8.94
N ASN A 120 -11.77 -12.76 9.49
CA ASN A 120 -10.74 -13.67 10.00
C ASN A 120 -10.23 -14.67 8.95
N LEU A 121 -10.15 -14.23 7.69
CA LEU A 121 -9.65 -15.03 6.58
C LEU A 121 -8.12 -14.91 6.48
N ILE A 122 -7.43 -15.31 7.56
CA ILE A 122 -5.97 -15.13 7.70
C ILE A 122 -5.15 -16.14 6.90
N GLY A 123 -5.78 -17.22 6.42
CA GLY A 123 -5.13 -18.29 5.66
C GLY A 123 -4.27 -19.26 6.51
N ASP A 124 -3.61 -20.18 5.83
CA ASP A 124 -2.68 -21.17 6.39
C ASP A 124 -1.43 -21.24 5.52
N PHE A 125 -0.27 -21.29 6.16
CA PHE A 125 1.04 -21.38 5.50
C PHE A 125 1.42 -22.83 5.17
N GLY A 126 0.98 -23.81 5.97
CA GLY A 126 1.34 -25.22 5.83
C GLY A 126 0.40 -26.02 4.93
N GLY A 127 -0.85 -25.59 4.80
CA GLY A 127 -1.84 -26.15 3.88
C GLY A 127 -2.42 -25.11 2.93
N PRO A 128 -3.23 -25.51 1.93
CA PRO A 128 -3.95 -24.56 1.08
C PRO A 128 -4.68 -23.50 1.92
N PRO A 129 -4.51 -22.19 1.63
CA PRO A 129 -4.01 -21.62 0.37
C PRO A 129 -2.49 -21.39 0.29
N TYR A 130 -1.68 -21.89 1.23
CA TYR A 130 -0.23 -21.64 1.31
C TYR A 130 0.13 -20.16 1.46
N LEU A 131 -0.84 -19.39 1.98
CA LEU A 131 -0.77 -17.95 2.22
C LEU A 131 -1.22 -17.72 3.66
N LYS A 132 -0.46 -16.91 4.41
CA LYS A 132 -0.81 -16.54 5.77
C LYS A 132 -0.58 -15.06 6.01
N LEU A 133 -1.62 -14.36 6.42
CA LEU A 133 -1.54 -12.99 6.90
C LEU A 133 -1.01 -12.97 8.33
N SER A 134 0.03 -12.18 8.59
CA SER A 134 0.40 -11.78 9.94
C SER A 134 -0.75 -10.95 10.48
N GLY A 135 -1.44 -11.43 11.53
CA GLY A 135 -2.34 -10.57 12.28
C GLY A 135 -1.60 -9.37 12.87
N ASP A 136 -2.27 -8.57 13.70
CA ASP A 136 -1.69 -7.40 14.37
C ASP A 136 -0.57 -7.73 15.39
N ASP A 137 -0.02 -8.94 15.35
CA ASP A 137 1.11 -9.36 16.17
C ASP A 137 2.42 -8.84 15.54
N ARG A 138 2.70 -7.59 15.88
CA ARG A 138 3.83 -6.79 15.39
C ARG A 138 5.15 -7.32 15.96
N PHE A 139 5.76 -8.30 15.32
CA PHE A 139 7.19 -8.51 15.46
C PHE A 139 7.96 -7.47 14.63
N GLY A 140 8.13 -6.27 15.21
CA GLY A 140 9.30 -5.42 14.94
C GLY A 140 9.26 -4.43 13.77
N SER A 141 8.10 -4.14 13.15
CA SER A 141 8.01 -3.03 12.19
C SER A 141 6.90 -2.04 12.56
N ALA A 142 7.21 -0.75 12.43
CA ALA A 142 6.24 0.32 12.61
C ALA A 142 5.26 0.29 11.42
N SER A 143 4.02 -0.12 11.67
CA SER A 143 2.84 0.14 10.81
C SER A 143 2.61 -0.74 9.57
N GLY A 144 2.92 -2.05 9.59
CA GLY A 144 2.68 -2.91 8.42
C GLY A 144 2.08 -4.29 8.70
N GLU A 145 1.00 -4.64 7.99
CA GLU A 145 0.55 -6.03 7.80
C GLU A 145 1.46 -6.74 6.78
N THR A 146 1.70 -8.04 6.97
CA THR A 146 2.53 -8.86 6.06
C THR A 146 1.79 -10.14 5.67
N ILE A 147 1.72 -10.46 4.37
CA ILE A 147 1.30 -11.78 3.91
C ILE A 147 2.54 -12.62 3.61
N TYR A 148 2.61 -13.80 4.19
CA TYR A 148 3.62 -14.82 3.90
C TYR A 148 3.04 -15.80 2.89
N ALA A 149 3.75 -15.98 1.78
CA ALA A 149 3.42 -16.96 0.76
C ALA A 149 4.50 -18.04 0.72
N ASN A 150 4.08 -19.30 0.85
CA ASN A 150 4.98 -20.45 0.84
C ASN A 150 5.35 -20.79 -0.60
N MET A 151 6.54 -20.40 -1.02
CA MET A 151 7.02 -20.59 -2.39
C MET A 151 7.53 -22.01 -2.64
N ASP A 152 7.72 -22.84 -1.62
CA ASP A 152 7.96 -24.28 -1.84
C ASP A 152 6.76 -24.97 -2.51
N HIS A 153 5.59 -24.32 -2.49
CA HIS A 153 4.38 -24.68 -3.23
C HIS A 153 4.10 -23.73 -4.40
N ALA A 154 5.12 -23.09 -4.97
CA ALA A 154 4.98 -22.18 -6.10
C ALA A 154 4.30 -22.82 -7.31
N ASP A 155 4.41 -24.14 -7.48
CA ASP A 155 3.71 -24.91 -8.51
C ASP A 155 2.19 -24.96 -8.31
N LYS A 156 1.68 -24.71 -7.10
CA LYS A 156 0.24 -24.71 -6.79
C LYS A 156 -0.44 -23.39 -7.11
N PHE A 157 0.30 -22.29 -7.19
CA PHE A 157 -0.28 -20.99 -7.50
C PHE A 157 -0.48 -20.81 -9.00
N ARG A 158 -1.72 -20.52 -9.39
CA ARG A 158 -2.07 -20.08 -10.74
C ARG A 158 -1.95 -18.56 -10.86
N ARG A 159 -2.59 -17.84 -9.92
CA ARG A 159 -2.48 -16.38 -9.80
C ARG A 159 -2.79 -15.88 -8.39
N LEU A 160 -2.09 -14.82 -8.00
CA LEU A 160 -2.23 -14.09 -6.75
C LEU A 160 -2.41 -12.60 -7.06
N LEU A 161 -3.51 -12.00 -6.64
CA LEU A 161 -3.73 -10.57 -6.80
C LEU A 161 -3.64 -9.88 -5.44
N ILE A 162 -2.60 -9.09 -5.27
CA ILE A 162 -2.32 -8.32 -4.06
C ILE A 162 -3.04 -6.98 -4.18
N PHE A 163 -3.79 -6.64 -3.14
CA PHE A 163 -4.50 -5.37 -3.08
C PHE A 163 -4.49 -4.79 -1.67
N VAL A 164 -4.64 -3.47 -1.63
CA VAL A 164 -4.70 -2.69 -0.39
C VAL A 164 -6.03 -1.97 -0.37
N TYR A 165 -6.69 -1.94 0.78
CA TYR A 165 -7.95 -1.21 0.96
C TYR A 165 -8.00 -0.50 2.31
N ILE A 166 -8.92 0.44 2.43
CA ILE A 166 -9.11 1.24 3.65
C ILE A 166 -10.43 0.83 4.29
N TYR A 167 -10.41 0.11 5.42
CA TYR A 167 -11.63 -0.47 5.98
C TYR A 167 -12.69 0.56 6.39
N ASP A 168 -12.27 1.69 6.98
CA ASP A 168 -13.18 2.76 7.41
C ASP A 168 -13.89 3.47 6.24
N GLY A 169 -13.47 3.17 5.00
CA GLY A 169 -13.99 3.75 3.77
C GLY A 169 -13.58 5.21 3.54
N THR A 170 -12.72 5.77 4.39
CA THR A 170 -12.16 7.11 4.23
C THR A 170 -11.23 7.09 3.02
N PRO A 171 -11.51 7.85 1.95
CA PRO A 171 -10.58 7.92 0.84
C PRO A 171 -9.33 8.69 1.28
N ALA A 172 -8.23 7.95 1.50
CA ALA A 172 -6.99 8.47 2.06
C ALA A 172 -5.75 8.20 1.18
N PHE A 173 -5.86 7.43 0.09
CA PHE A 173 -4.72 7.18 -0.81
C PHE A 173 -4.09 8.47 -1.34
N ALA A 174 -4.86 9.54 -1.57
CA ALA A 174 -4.31 10.84 -1.99
C ALA A 174 -3.48 11.56 -0.91
N ARG A 175 -3.71 11.23 0.37
CA ARG A 175 -3.05 11.84 1.53
C ARG A 175 -1.98 10.94 2.16
N ALA A 176 -1.76 9.75 1.63
CA ALA A 176 -0.76 8.81 2.14
C ALA A 176 0.27 8.44 1.06
N ASP A 177 1.49 8.17 1.49
CA ASP A 177 2.43 7.37 0.71
C ASP A 177 2.25 5.92 1.13
N VAL A 178 1.94 5.05 0.17
CA VAL A 178 1.71 3.62 0.40
C VAL A 178 2.66 2.82 -0.50
N LEU A 179 3.35 1.86 0.10
CA LEU A 179 4.34 1.00 -0.54
C LEU A 179 4.01 -0.46 -0.22
N VAL A 180 3.96 -1.29 -1.25
CA VAL A 180 3.95 -2.75 -1.11
C VAL A 180 5.31 -3.27 -1.53
N THR A 181 5.91 -4.13 -0.70
CA THR A 181 7.22 -4.73 -0.96
C THR A 181 7.09 -6.24 -0.99
N LEU A 182 7.57 -6.88 -2.06
CA LEU A 182 7.76 -8.33 -2.12
C LEU A 182 9.21 -8.62 -1.74
N ILE A 183 9.42 -9.34 -0.64
CA ILE A 183 10.73 -9.74 -0.15
C ILE A 183 10.87 -11.24 -0.38
N THR A 184 11.83 -11.59 -1.22
CA THR A 184 12.12 -12.96 -1.65
C THR A 184 13.05 -13.65 -0.64
N ALA A 185 13.23 -14.97 -0.75
CA ALA A 185 14.00 -15.75 0.23
C ALA A 185 15.50 -15.39 0.27
N ASP A 186 16.06 -14.95 -0.87
CA ASP A 186 17.43 -14.43 -1.02
C ASP A 186 17.61 -12.99 -0.50
N GLY A 187 16.52 -12.31 -0.12
CA GLY A 187 16.55 -10.94 0.37
C GLY A 187 16.43 -9.88 -0.72
N THR A 188 16.06 -10.23 -1.96
CA THR A 188 15.71 -9.25 -2.99
C THR A 188 14.39 -8.56 -2.64
N HIS A 189 14.38 -7.23 -2.75
CA HIS A 189 13.22 -6.39 -2.45
C HIS A 189 12.60 -5.89 -3.76
N ILE A 190 11.36 -6.28 -4.04
CA ILE A 190 10.60 -5.76 -5.18
C ILE A 190 9.59 -4.75 -4.65
N GLU A 191 9.81 -3.48 -4.96
CA GLU A 191 9.05 -2.36 -4.41
C GLU A 191 8.01 -1.85 -5.39
N ILE A 192 6.78 -1.65 -4.90
CA ILE A 192 5.64 -1.21 -5.71
C ILE A 192 4.95 -0.04 -5.01
N GLY A 193 5.32 1.16 -5.43
CA GLY A 193 4.71 2.39 -4.94
C GLY A 193 3.30 2.62 -5.51
N LEU A 194 2.34 2.91 -4.65
CA LEU A 194 1.00 3.33 -5.05
C LEU A 194 1.03 4.82 -5.43
N THR A 195 1.36 5.05 -6.70
CA THR A 195 1.47 6.39 -7.29
C THR A 195 0.18 6.85 -7.95
N ASP A 196 0.05 8.15 -8.18
CA ASP A 196 -1.09 8.80 -8.85
C ASP A 196 -2.48 8.38 -8.32
N PRO A 197 -2.72 8.45 -7.00
CA PRO A 197 -3.98 8.01 -6.41
C PRO A 197 -5.16 8.87 -6.83
N ASN A 198 -6.29 8.22 -7.11
CA ASN A 198 -7.57 8.90 -7.26
C ASN A 198 -8.06 9.37 -5.87
N PRO A 199 -8.42 10.67 -5.68
CA PRO A 199 -8.83 11.21 -4.39
C PRO A 199 -10.04 10.54 -3.73
N SER A 200 -10.83 9.78 -4.48
CA SER A 200 -12.03 9.09 -3.99
C SER A 200 -11.88 7.57 -3.94
N ALA A 201 -10.70 7.04 -4.26
CA ALA A 201 -10.45 5.60 -4.22
C ALA A 201 -10.44 5.07 -2.78
N ARG A 202 -10.97 3.86 -2.60
CA ARG A 202 -11.04 3.16 -1.30
C ARG A 202 -10.27 1.85 -1.30
N ALA A 203 -9.96 1.33 -2.48
CA ALA A 203 -9.04 0.21 -2.65
C ALA A 203 -8.16 0.38 -3.89
N CYS A 204 -7.06 -0.36 -3.92
CA CYS A 204 -6.09 -0.38 -5.01
C CYS A 204 -5.61 -1.82 -5.24
N ALA A 205 -5.82 -2.33 -6.46
CA ALA A 205 -5.16 -3.54 -6.91
C ALA A 205 -3.70 -3.20 -7.24
N VAL A 206 -2.76 -3.75 -6.46
CA VAL A 206 -1.37 -3.30 -6.46
C VAL A 206 -0.53 -4.11 -7.43
N ALA A 207 -0.59 -5.44 -7.33
CA ALA A 207 0.23 -6.33 -8.14
C ALA A 207 -0.48 -7.66 -8.40
N LEU A 208 -0.31 -8.18 -9.62
CA LEU A 208 -0.74 -9.50 -10.02
C LEU A 208 0.50 -10.37 -10.19
N ILE A 209 0.60 -11.44 -9.41
CA ILE A 209 1.57 -12.51 -9.62
C ILE A 209 0.84 -13.62 -10.36
N GLU A 210 1.27 -13.96 -11.57
CA GLU A 210 0.65 -15.02 -12.36
C GLU A 210 1.69 -15.86 -13.09
N ARG A 211 1.28 -17.06 -13.48
CA ARG A 211 2.15 -17.94 -14.27
C ARG A 211 2.13 -17.54 -15.74
N GLU A 212 3.27 -17.13 -16.26
CA GLU A 212 3.49 -16.85 -17.67
C GLU A 212 4.60 -17.77 -18.22
N LYS A 213 4.28 -18.55 -19.25
CA LYS A 213 5.25 -19.45 -19.92
C LYS A 213 6.02 -20.38 -18.97
N GLY A 214 5.39 -20.78 -17.85
CA GLY A 214 5.97 -21.66 -16.84
C GLY A 214 6.62 -20.95 -15.66
N GLU A 215 6.85 -19.64 -15.75
CA GLU A 215 7.45 -18.83 -14.68
C GLU A 215 6.40 -18.03 -13.91
N LEU A 216 6.60 -17.82 -12.61
CA LEU A 216 5.84 -16.82 -11.86
C LEU A 216 6.38 -15.42 -12.17
N VAL A 217 5.51 -14.53 -12.62
CA VAL A 217 5.82 -13.14 -12.98
C VAL A 217 4.99 -12.21 -12.10
N ALA A 218 5.65 -11.28 -11.42
CA ALA A 218 5.00 -10.21 -10.69
C ALA A 218 4.82 -8.99 -11.60
N ARG A 219 3.57 -8.57 -11.81
CA ARG A 219 3.20 -7.40 -12.60
C ARG A 219 2.58 -6.32 -11.72
N ARG A 220 3.06 -5.10 -11.88
CA ARG A 220 2.51 -3.89 -11.28
C ARG A 220 1.20 -3.52 -11.96
N GLU A 221 0.14 -3.47 -11.16
CA GLU A 221 -1.19 -3.06 -11.59
C GLU A 221 -1.48 -1.60 -11.18
N VAL A 222 -1.41 -1.30 -9.88
CA VAL A 222 -1.79 -0.02 -9.25
C VAL A 222 -3.04 0.58 -9.89
N LYS A 223 -4.13 -0.20 -9.85
CA LYS A 223 -5.46 0.19 -10.33
C LYS A 223 -6.36 0.52 -9.15
N TYR A 224 -6.76 1.78 -9.07
CA TYR A 224 -7.64 2.28 -8.01
C TYR A 224 -9.11 2.02 -8.33
N VAL A 225 -9.87 1.64 -7.31
CA VAL A 225 -11.32 1.42 -7.40
C VAL A 225 -12.05 2.19 -6.30
N TYR A 226 -13.34 2.49 -6.54
CA TYR A 226 -14.18 3.21 -5.59
C TYR A 226 -14.76 2.29 -4.51
N GLY A 227 -15.01 1.03 -4.85
CA GLY A 227 -15.43 -0.02 -3.92
C GLY A 227 -14.26 -0.75 -3.25
N PHE A 228 -14.54 -1.98 -2.84
CA PHE A 228 -13.64 -2.81 -2.05
C PHE A 228 -13.35 -4.14 -2.78
N GLN A 229 -13.32 -5.26 -2.04
CA GLN A 229 -12.93 -6.57 -2.56
C GLN A 229 -13.78 -7.03 -3.74
N SER A 230 -15.11 -6.81 -3.68
CA SER A 230 -16.03 -7.24 -4.74
C SER A 230 -15.87 -6.47 -6.06
N GLU A 231 -15.35 -5.25 -6.03
CA GLU A 231 -15.06 -4.50 -7.25
C GLU A 231 -13.74 -4.95 -7.86
N ILE A 232 -12.73 -5.23 -7.03
CA ILE A 232 -11.46 -5.81 -7.47
C ILE A 232 -11.68 -7.20 -8.07
N ASP A 233 -12.47 -8.05 -7.41
CA ASP A 233 -12.86 -9.36 -7.95
C ASP A 233 -13.49 -9.22 -9.33
N ARG A 234 -14.50 -8.34 -9.49
CA ARG A 234 -15.15 -8.11 -10.79
C ARG A 234 -14.17 -7.60 -11.85
N LEU A 235 -13.22 -6.73 -11.47
CA LEU A 235 -12.23 -6.17 -12.40
C LEU A 235 -11.26 -7.24 -12.95
N TYR A 236 -10.91 -8.25 -12.15
CA TYR A 236 -9.96 -9.30 -12.52
C TYR A 236 -10.61 -10.67 -12.82
N GLY A 237 -11.93 -10.77 -12.68
CA GLY A 237 -12.72 -11.96 -12.97
C GLY A 237 -12.34 -13.15 -12.09
N TRP A 238 -12.32 -12.97 -10.76
CA TRP A 238 -12.10 -14.08 -9.84
C TRP A 238 -13.35 -14.96 -9.73
N GLY A 239 -14.52 -14.31 -9.61
CA GLY A 239 -15.84 -14.94 -9.54
C GLY A 239 -16.21 -15.41 -8.13
N LEU A 240 -15.79 -14.69 -7.09
CA LEU A 240 -16.12 -15.06 -5.70
C LEU A 240 -17.51 -14.57 -5.31
N ALA A 241 -18.16 -15.32 -4.40
CA ALA A 241 -19.40 -14.88 -3.76
C ALA A 241 -19.07 -14.12 -2.47
N TRP A 242 -19.41 -12.83 -2.43
CA TRP A 242 -19.10 -11.95 -1.29
C TRP A 242 -20.28 -11.84 -0.32
N GLY A 243 -20.00 -12.04 0.97
CA GLY A 243 -20.93 -11.82 2.08
C GLY A 243 -20.54 -10.61 2.92
N ARG A 244 -21.39 -10.27 3.91
CA ARG A 244 -21.07 -9.23 4.89
C ARG A 244 -20.10 -9.79 5.93
N ALA A 245 -19.03 -9.07 6.23
CA ALA A 245 -18.04 -9.42 7.25
C ALA A 245 -17.62 -8.16 8.03
N THR A 246 -17.05 -8.36 9.22
CA THR A 246 -16.57 -7.27 10.09
C THR A 246 -15.14 -7.58 10.54
N LYS A 247 -14.29 -6.56 10.64
CA LYS A 247 -12.94 -6.69 11.22
C LYS A 247 -13.09 -6.74 12.74
N SER A 248 -12.59 -7.79 13.39
CA SER A 248 -12.52 -7.82 14.85
C SER A 248 -11.49 -6.81 15.31
N SER A 249 -11.92 -5.73 15.96
CA SER A 249 -11.03 -4.84 16.70
C SER A 249 -10.47 -5.62 17.88
N GLY A 250 -9.20 -6.02 17.80
CA GLY A 250 -8.44 -6.55 18.93
C GLY A 250 -8.15 -5.48 19.96
#